data_AF-A0A165CJE0-F1
#
_entry.id   AF-A0A165CJE0-F1
#
_cell.length_a   1.000
_cell.length_b   1.000
_cell.length_c   1.000
_cell.angle_alpha   90.00
_cell.angle_beta   90.00
_cell.angle_gamma   90.00
#
_symmetry.space_group_name_H-M   'P 1'
#
loop_
_entity.id
_entity.type
_entity.pdbx_description
1 polymer ?
#
loop_
_entity_poly.entity_id
_entity_poly.type
_entity_poly.pdbx_seq_one_letter_code
_entity_poly.pdbx_strand_id
1 'polypeptide(L)'
;WKHVPTTAAAIFGITMPYRSPRNPIGAFFWRRRMLFETTTGRALLERWEKILLIIILYTILILVATELYKYAPQYAVFVKQRTAYYIHGNEPEETVGRVADWVVRNVT
;
A
#
# COMPACT_ATOMS: atom_id res chain seq x y z
N TRP A 1 11.32 -20.91 -35.15
CA TRP A 1 10.02 -20.73 -34.47
C TRP A 1 10.19 -19.74 -33.32
N LYS A 2 9.55 -18.55 -33.35
CA LYS A 2 9.73 -17.52 -32.29
C LYS A 2 8.76 -17.79 -31.14
N HIS A 3 9.29 -18.08 -29.95
CA HIS A 3 8.51 -18.32 -28.74
C HIS A 3 7.68 -17.08 -28.36
N VAL A 4 6.37 -17.24 -28.24
CA VAL A 4 5.48 -16.17 -27.73
C VAL A 4 5.41 -16.35 -26.21
N PRO A 5 5.80 -15.33 -25.42
CA PRO A 5 5.78 -15.45 -23.97
C PRO A 5 4.34 -15.57 -23.45
N THR A 6 4.14 -16.46 -22.50
CA THR A 6 2.89 -16.56 -21.74
C THR A 6 2.65 -15.25 -20.98
N THR A 7 1.38 -14.84 -20.86
CA THR A 7 1.00 -13.58 -20.19
C THR A 7 1.56 -13.48 -18.76
N ALA A 8 1.51 -14.56 -17.98
CA ALA A 8 2.07 -14.60 -16.63
C ALA A 8 3.59 -14.40 -16.63
N ALA A 9 4.31 -15.03 -17.57
CA ALA A 9 5.75 -14.86 -17.72
C ALA A 9 6.10 -13.41 -18.14
N ALA A 10 5.28 -12.78 -18.98
CA ALA A 10 5.48 -11.39 -19.38
C ALA A 10 5.27 -10.38 -18.23
N ILE A 11 4.35 -10.68 -17.31
CA ILE A 11 3.99 -9.76 -16.21
C ILE A 11 4.85 -10.01 -14.96
N PHE A 12 5.08 -11.27 -14.59
CA PHE A 12 5.74 -11.64 -13.34
C PHE A 12 7.09 -12.35 -13.52
N GLY A 13 7.50 -12.65 -14.76
CA GLY A 13 8.78 -13.29 -15.02
C GLY A 13 9.96 -12.41 -14.58
N ILE A 14 11.02 -13.06 -14.11
CA ILE A 14 12.28 -12.39 -13.69
C ILE A 14 12.94 -11.68 -14.88
N THR A 15 12.90 -12.32 -16.05
CA THR A 15 13.37 -11.73 -17.30
C THR A 15 12.21 -11.11 -18.05
N MET A 16 12.40 -9.87 -18.49
CA MET A 16 11.40 -9.16 -19.27
C MET A 16 11.49 -9.59 -20.74
N PRO A 17 10.44 -10.20 -21.31
CA PRO A 17 10.45 -10.52 -22.73
C PRO A 17 10.32 -9.24 -23.55
N TYR A 18 11.11 -9.12 -24.61
CA TYR A 18 11.09 -7.96 -25.52
C TYR A 18 9.79 -7.85 -26.35
N ARG A 19 9.01 -8.94 -26.44
CA ARG A 19 7.78 -9.01 -27.22
C ARG A 19 6.56 -8.98 -26.30
N SER A 20 5.54 -8.21 -26.68
CA SER A 20 4.28 -8.23 -25.95
C SER A 20 3.56 -9.59 -26.08
N PRO A 21 2.83 -10.03 -25.05
CA PRO A 21 1.96 -11.20 -25.16
C PRO A 21 0.78 -10.92 -26.10
N ARG A 22 0.14 -11.99 -26.61
CA ARG A 22 -0.95 -11.90 -27.60
C ARG A 22 -2.26 -11.37 -27.00
N ASN A 23 -2.46 -11.51 -25.69
CA ASN A 23 -3.65 -11.03 -24.99
C ASN A 23 -3.60 -9.49 -24.81
N PRO A 24 -4.65 -8.73 -25.19
CA PRO A 24 -4.68 -7.27 -25.04
C PRO A 24 -4.48 -6.78 -23.60
N ILE A 25 -5.08 -7.45 -22.61
CA ILE A 25 -4.90 -7.10 -21.19
C ILE A 25 -3.44 -7.34 -20.78
N GLY A 26 -2.88 -8.48 -21.22
CA GLY A 26 -1.48 -8.80 -21.00
C GLY A 26 -0.53 -7.79 -21.64
N ALA A 27 -0.85 -7.33 -22.85
CA ALA A 27 -0.05 -6.34 -23.56
C ALA A 27 -0.10 -4.96 -22.87
N PHE A 28 -1.24 -4.57 -22.30
CA PHE A 28 -1.35 -3.36 -21.50
C PHE A 28 -0.45 -3.40 -20.26
N PHE A 29 -0.53 -4.46 -19.46
CA PHE A 29 0.33 -4.62 -18.28
C PHE A 29 1.80 -4.72 -18.65
N TRP A 30 2.12 -5.41 -19.75
CA TRP A 30 3.49 -5.48 -20.26
C TRP A 30 4.03 -4.10 -20.64
N ARG A 31 3.25 -3.25 -21.32
CA ARG A 31 3.66 -1.86 -21.64
C ARG A 31 3.91 -1.04 -20.39
N ARG A 32 3.04 -1.14 -19.39
CA ARG A 32 3.20 -0.41 -18.12
C ARG A 32 4.44 -0.87 -17.36
N ARG A 33 4.70 -2.18 -17.35
CA ARG A 33 5.90 -2.79 -16.77
C ARG A 33 7.17 -2.32 -17.50
N MET A 34 7.19 -2.34 -18.84
CA MET A 34 8.31 -1.83 -19.66
C MET A 34 8.63 -0.37 -19.32
N LEU A 35 7.60 0.47 -19.24
CA LEU A 35 7.77 1.87 -18.86
C LEU A 35 8.37 1.98 -17.45
N PHE A 36 7.83 1.26 -16.48
CA PHE A 36 8.33 1.30 -15.11
C PHE A 36 9.78 0.79 -14.98
N GLU A 37 10.14 -0.30 -15.66
CA GLU A 37 11.50 -0.86 -15.62
C GLU A 37 12.53 0.07 -16.27
N THR A 38 12.15 0.78 -17.34
CA THR A 38 13.02 1.73 -18.04
C THR A 38 13.15 3.05 -17.29
N THR A 39 12.05 3.63 -16.80
CA THR A 39 12.09 4.93 -16.09
C THR A 39 12.75 4.84 -14.73
N THR A 40 12.60 3.72 -14.03
CA THR A 40 13.19 3.52 -12.69
C THR A 40 14.66 3.07 -12.78
N GLY A 41 15.19 2.84 -13.99
CA GLY A 41 16.56 2.33 -14.18
C GLY A 41 16.77 0.88 -13.75
N ARG A 42 15.70 0.16 -13.36
CA ARG A 42 15.76 -1.24 -12.91
C ARG A 42 16.23 -2.20 -14.02
N ALA A 43 16.09 -1.80 -15.28
CA ALA A 43 16.62 -2.54 -16.42
C ALA A 43 18.16 -2.62 -16.41
N LEU A 44 18.86 -1.60 -15.91
CA LEU A 44 20.33 -1.47 -15.95
C LEU A 44 21.04 -2.20 -14.81
N LEU A 45 20.35 -2.41 -13.68
CA LEU A 45 20.92 -3.05 -12.50
C LEU A 45 21.34 -4.49 -12.77
N GLU A 46 22.39 -4.95 -12.08
CA GLU A 46 22.76 -6.35 -12.11
C GLU A 46 21.75 -7.24 -11.38
N ARG A 47 21.78 -8.56 -11.63
CA ARG A 47 20.82 -9.50 -11.03
C ARG A 47 20.82 -9.45 -9.50
N TRP A 48 21.98 -9.26 -8.89
CA TRP A 48 22.12 -9.22 -7.42
C TRP A 48 21.62 -7.88 -6.84
N GLU A 49 21.92 -6.77 -7.49
CA GLU A 49 21.42 -5.43 -7.11
C GLU A 49 19.89 -5.35 -7.17
N LYS A 50 19.26 -6.00 -8.16
CA LYS A 50 17.80 -6.11 -8.22
C LYS A 50 17.22 -6.82 -6.99
N ILE A 51 17.88 -7.86 -6.49
CA ILE A 51 17.44 -8.58 -5.28
C ILE A 51 17.53 -7.65 -4.07
N LEU A 52 18.65 -6.94 -3.91
CA LEU A 52 18.83 -5.97 -2.83
C LEU A 52 17.78 -4.86 -2.86
N LEU A 53 17.52 -4.26 -4.04
CA LEU A 53 16.50 -3.22 -4.20
C LEU A 53 15.12 -3.73 -3.79
N ILE A 54 14.75 -4.95 -4.22
CA ILE A 54 13.48 -5.58 -3.84
C ILE A 54 13.39 -5.75 -2.33
N ILE A 55 14.45 -6.25 -1.67
CA ILE A 55 14.48 -6.43 -0.20
C ILE A 55 14.29 -5.09 0.52
N ILE A 56 15.01 -4.05 0.10
CA ILE A 56 14.93 -2.71 0.70
C ILE A 56 13.52 -2.14 0.52
N LEU A 57 12.96 -2.24 -0.69
CA LEU A 57 11.61 -1.76 -0.98
C LEU A 57 10.55 -2.47 -0.15
N TYR A 58 10.62 -3.80 -0.04
CA TYR A 58 9.70 -4.57 0.80
C TYR A 58 9.87 -4.25 2.28
N THR A 59 11.10 -4.05 2.75
CA THR A 59 11.36 -3.64 4.13
C THR A 59 10.67 -2.30 4.42
N ILE A 60 10.90 -1.28 3.58
CA ILE A 60 10.26 0.04 3.72
C ILE A 60 8.73 -0.10 3.67
N LEU A 61 8.20 -0.89 2.74
CA LEU A 61 6.76 -1.09 2.59
C LEU A 61 6.15 -1.77 3.82
N ILE A 62 6.81 -2.77 4.41
CA ILE A 62 6.36 -3.42 5.64
C ILE A 62 6.41 -2.45 6.82
N LEU A 63 7.47 -1.62 6.92
CA LEU A 63 7.56 -0.59 7.94
C LEU A 63 6.39 0.40 7.80
N VAL A 64 6.15 0.94 6.60
CA VAL A 64 5.03 1.85 6.34
C VAL A 64 3.68 1.20 6.61
N ALA A 65 3.49 -0.07 6.22
CA ALA A 65 2.26 -0.80 6.49
C ALA A 65 2.04 -1.02 8.00
N THR A 66 3.11 -1.30 8.74
CA THR A 66 3.08 -1.48 10.19
C THR A 66 2.75 -0.17 10.89
N GLU A 67 3.40 0.92 10.49
CA GLU A 67 3.10 2.27 10.99
C GLU A 67 1.65 2.63 10.69
N LEU A 68 1.20 2.46 9.45
CA LEU A 68 -0.18 2.73 9.07
C LEU A 68 -1.18 1.91 9.91
N TYR A 69 -0.92 0.63 10.11
CA TYR A 69 -1.80 -0.23 10.91
C TYR A 69 -1.89 0.18 12.38
N LYS A 70 -0.75 0.54 13.00
CA LYS A 70 -0.70 0.93 14.42
C LYS A 70 -1.17 2.37 14.64
N TYR A 71 -0.82 3.27 13.73
CA TYR A 71 -1.00 4.71 13.87
C TYR A 71 -2.36 5.17 13.34
N ALA A 72 -2.84 4.66 12.20
CA ALA A 72 -4.11 5.09 11.62
C ALA A 72 -5.31 5.07 12.60
N PRO A 73 -5.53 4.04 13.44
CA PRO A 73 -6.68 4.04 14.35
C PRO A 73 -6.57 5.13 15.43
N GLN A 74 -5.36 5.40 15.94
CA GLN A 74 -5.12 6.45 16.93
C GLN A 74 -5.43 7.83 16.33
N TYR A 75 -5.02 8.05 15.08
CA TYR A 75 -5.26 9.31 14.38
C TYR A 75 -6.71 9.48 13.95
N ALA A 76 -7.40 8.40 13.61
CA ALA A 76 -8.80 8.43 13.23
C ALA A 76 -9.69 8.96 14.37
N VAL A 77 -9.44 8.56 15.62
CA VAL A 77 -10.18 9.06 16.80
C VAL A 77 -9.99 10.57 16.96
N PHE A 78 -8.76 11.03 16.85
CA PHE A 78 -8.41 12.45 16.98
C PHE A 78 -9.01 13.33 15.86
N VAL A 79 -8.92 12.87 14.61
CA VAL A 79 -9.52 13.56 13.46
C VAL A 79 -11.04 13.59 13.63
N LYS A 80 -11.66 12.48 14.06
CA LYS A 80 -13.11 12.42 14.33
C LYS A 80 -13.54 13.47 15.36
N GLN A 81 -12.84 13.59 16.49
CA GLN A 81 -13.17 14.58 17.53
C GLN A 81 -13.12 16.01 16.98
N ARG A 82 -12.07 16.35 16.23
CA ARG A 82 -11.92 17.68 15.62
C ARG A 82 -12.96 17.95 14.54
N THR A 83 -13.22 16.98 13.68
CA THR A 83 -14.25 17.10 12.64
C THR A 83 -15.64 17.26 13.27
N ALA A 84 -15.94 16.55 14.36
CA ALA A 84 -17.19 16.73 15.10
C ALA A 84 -17.30 18.16 15.68
N TYR A 85 -16.24 18.68 16.28
CA TYR A 85 -16.18 20.05 16.78
C TYR A 85 -16.43 21.08 15.67
N TYR A 86 -15.74 20.96 14.52
CA TYR A 86 -15.90 21.91 13.42
C TYR A 86 -17.28 21.86 12.76
N ILE A 87 -17.92 20.69 12.71
CA ILE A 87 -19.24 20.53 12.07
C ILE A 87 -20.37 20.90 13.03
N HIS A 88 -20.30 20.46 14.30
CA HIS A 88 -21.41 20.57 15.26
C HIS A 88 -21.22 21.68 16.30
N GLY A 89 -20.05 22.30 16.39
CA GLY A 89 -19.76 23.39 17.32
C GLY A 89 -19.59 22.99 18.79
N ASN A 90 -19.98 21.77 19.17
CA ASN A 90 -19.77 21.20 20.50
C ASN A 90 -18.72 20.09 20.47
N GLU A 91 -17.89 20.02 21.51
CA GLU A 91 -17.03 18.87 21.75
C GLU A 91 -17.90 17.64 22.03
N PRO A 92 -17.74 16.53 21.28
CA PRO A 92 -18.50 15.32 21.59
C PRO A 92 -18.09 14.83 22.98
N GLU A 93 -19.06 14.68 23.90
CA GLU A 93 -18.84 13.98 25.18
C GLU A 93 -18.13 12.65 24.88
N GLU A 94 -16.94 12.45 25.44
CA GLU A 94 -16.23 11.18 25.30
C GLU A 94 -17.16 10.07 25.76
N THR A 95 -17.60 9.22 24.83
CA THR A 95 -18.47 8.09 25.16
C THR A 95 -17.83 7.19 26.22
N VAL A 96 -16.49 7.12 26.22
CA VAL A 96 -15.70 6.44 27.25
C VAL A 96 -15.84 7.13 28.61
N GLY A 97 -15.72 8.46 28.66
CA GLY A 97 -15.96 9.27 29.86
C GLY A 97 -17.38 9.12 30.39
N ARG A 98 -18.39 9.12 29.52
CA ARG A 98 -19.80 8.92 29.88
C ARG A 98 -20.08 7.54 30.45
N VAL A 99 -19.49 6.49 29.88
CA VAL A 99 -19.61 5.12 30.40
C VAL A 99 -18.88 4.99 31.72
N ALA A 100 -17.68 5.56 31.85
CA ALA A 100 -16.93 5.57 33.11
C ALA A 100 -17.70 6.31 34.22
N ASP A 101 -18.26 7.48 33.92
CA ASP A 101 -19.01 8.31 34.87
C ASP A 101 -20.35 7.66 35.26
N TRP A 102 -21.01 6.97 34.32
CA TRP A 102 -22.17 6.14 34.62
C TRP A 102 -21.82 4.98 35.55
N VAL A 103 -20.73 4.26 35.28
CA VAL A 103 -20.28 3.14 36.12
C VAL A 103 -19.95 3.63 37.53
N VAL A 104 -19.22 4.73 37.66
CA VAL A 104 -18.90 5.33 38.96
C VAL A 104 -20.19 5.65 39.72
N ARG A 105 -21.14 6.35 39.10
CA ARG A 105 -22.43 6.68 39.73
C ARG A 105 -23.29 5.49 40.15
N ASN A 106 -23.16 4.35 39.48
CA ASN A 106 -24.04 3.19 39.70
C ASN A 106 -23.41 2.08 40.54
N VAL A 107 -22.09 2.08 40.72
CA VAL A 107 -21.35 1.02 41.44
C VAL A 107 -20.85 1.48 42.81
N THR A 108 -20.67 2.78 43.06
CA THR A 108 -20.49 3.35 44.42
C THR A 108 -21.83 3.72 45.03
#